data_AF-A0A2H0D100-F1
#
_entry.id   AF-A0A2H0D100-F1
#
_cell.length_a   1.000
_cell.length_b   1.000
_cell.length_c   1.000
_cell.angle_alpha   90.00
_cell.angle_beta   90.00
_cell.angle_gamma   90.00
#
_symmetry.space_group_name_H-M   'P 1'
#
loop_
_entity.id
_entity.type
_entity.pdbx_description
1 polymer ?
#
loop_
_entity_poly.entity_id
_entity_poly.type
_entity_poly.pdbx_seq_one_letter_code
_entity_poly.pdbx_strand_id
1 'polypeptide(L)'
;MKLDKKLLAILLFAFILWVWNIGSVDLVSDDALYSFRALGWHDYLAAEGQTTPFQWFDSFPWWANLSFHDAPPLVFAIQKIFFVIFGDNPFGARLPFVLAMAATLYFVFLIGKELHSKKAGYLACFLMAIMSLAAYGAVAGLLEGVEVLFIVLAIHFWVKFIKTDDNKYLYLLFIFFSLALMSKYTAVFLPLAFLTDILFFRRGV
;
A
#
# COMPACT_ATOMS: atom_id res chain seq x y z
N MET A 1 -0.89 -1.52 -23.77
CA MET A 1 -1.34 -0.12 -23.97
C MET A 1 -0.12 0.78 -23.84
N LYS A 2 0.19 1.63 -24.83
CA LYS A 2 1.31 2.59 -24.69
C LYS A 2 0.93 3.65 -23.66
N LEU A 3 1.84 3.96 -22.73
CA LEU A 3 1.64 5.01 -21.73
C LEU A 3 1.52 6.35 -22.46
N ASP A 4 0.41 7.06 -22.26
CA ASP A 4 0.18 8.37 -22.87
C ASP A 4 1.11 9.41 -22.23
N LYS A 5 1.67 10.33 -23.03
CA LYS A 5 2.52 11.45 -22.57
C LYS A 5 1.88 12.23 -21.42
N LYS A 6 0.55 12.45 -21.44
CA LYS A 6 -0.16 13.15 -20.36
C LYS A 6 -0.14 12.37 -19.04
N LEU A 7 -0.35 11.05 -19.11
CA LEU A 7 -0.31 10.20 -17.92
C LEU A 7 1.11 10.16 -17.36
N LEU A 8 2.09 9.96 -18.23
CA LEU A 8 3.50 9.96 -17.86
C LEU A 8 3.91 11.27 -17.19
N ALA A 9 3.45 12.42 -17.70
CA ALA A 9 3.73 13.73 -17.10
C ALA A 9 3.18 13.83 -15.66
N ILE A 10 1.95 13.38 -15.40
CA ILE A 10 1.36 13.40 -14.05
C ILE A 10 2.13 12.46 -13.11
N LEU A 11 2.43 11.23 -13.57
CA LEU A 11 3.16 10.24 -12.77
C LEU A 11 4.57 10.72 -12.42
N LEU A 12 5.30 11.28 -13.39
CA LEU A 12 6.63 11.84 -13.17
C LEU A 12 6.59 13.06 -12.24
N PHE A 13 5.62 13.96 -12.42
CA PHE A 13 5.42 15.09 -11.54
C PHE A 13 5.21 14.64 -10.09
N ALA A 14 4.29 13.73 -9.84
CA ALA A 14 4.04 13.18 -8.51
C ALA A 14 5.27 12.46 -7.93
N PHE A 15 5.93 11.64 -8.73
CA PHE A 15 7.11 10.90 -8.29
C PHE A 15 8.24 11.84 -7.90
N ILE A 16 8.52 12.87 -8.71
CA ILE A 16 9.54 13.89 -8.39
C ILE A 16 9.16 14.61 -7.10
N LEU A 17 7.92 15.07 -6.98
CA LEU A 17 7.44 15.75 -5.76
C LEU A 17 7.62 14.89 -4.51
N TRP A 18 7.30 13.61 -4.60
CA TRP A 18 7.38 12.71 -3.46
C TRP A 18 8.80 12.25 -3.16
N VAL A 19 9.66 12.04 -4.17
CA VAL A 19 11.02 11.49 -3.96
C VAL A 19 12.08 12.55 -3.63
N TRP A 20 11.87 13.82 -4.02
CA TRP A 20 12.89 14.88 -4.04
C TRP A 20 13.67 15.05 -2.73
N ASN A 21 13.07 14.72 -1.58
CA ASN A 21 13.72 14.94 -0.29
C ASN A 21 13.46 13.84 0.76
N ILE A 22 13.12 12.62 0.33
CA ILE A 22 12.64 11.56 1.25
C ILE A 22 13.66 11.06 2.25
N GLY A 23 14.95 11.18 1.94
CA GLY A 23 16.04 10.74 2.80
C GLY A 23 16.58 11.81 3.76
N SER A 24 16.06 13.04 3.70
CA SER A 24 16.66 14.20 4.40
C SER A 24 16.32 14.32 5.87
N VAL A 25 15.20 13.72 6.28
CA VAL A 25 14.71 13.77 7.66
C VAL A 25 14.85 12.38 8.26
N ASP A 26 15.30 12.31 9.50
CA ASP A 26 15.40 11.03 10.21
C ASP A 26 14.03 10.38 10.39
N LEU A 27 14.05 9.08 10.69
CA LEU A 27 12.85 8.34 11.05
C LEU A 27 12.45 8.69 12.49
N VAL A 28 11.17 8.92 12.74
CA VAL A 28 10.62 9.32 14.04
C VAL A 28 9.29 8.60 14.33
N SER A 29 9.17 8.06 15.55
CA SER A 29 7.96 7.31 15.98
C SER A 29 7.73 6.03 15.17
N ASP A 30 6.64 5.96 14.40
CA ASP A 30 6.12 4.72 13.81
C ASP A 30 6.95 4.26 12.61
N ASP A 31 7.44 5.20 11.78
CA ASP A 31 8.29 4.86 10.64
C ASP A 31 9.65 4.28 11.09
N ALA A 32 10.18 4.75 12.21
CA ALA A 32 11.35 4.19 12.87
C ALA A 32 11.05 2.80 13.45
N LEU A 33 9.89 2.65 14.12
CA LEU A 33 9.46 1.37 14.68
C LEU A 33 9.28 0.29 13.60
N TYR A 34 8.59 0.63 12.51
CA TYR A 34 8.39 -0.28 11.37
C TYR A 34 9.71 -0.63 10.70
N SER A 35 10.61 0.34 10.57
CA SER A 35 11.95 0.12 10.01
C SER A 35 12.78 -0.82 10.89
N PHE A 36 12.71 -0.68 12.21
CA PHE A 36 13.36 -1.60 13.16
C PHE A 36 12.83 -3.03 13.00
N ARG A 37 11.50 -3.20 12.91
CA ARG A 37 10.85 -4.50 12.66
C ARG A 37 11.30 -5.10 11.34
N ALA A 38 11.44 -4.30 10.28
CA ALA A 38 11.88 -4.77 8.97
C ALA A 38 13.36 -5.21 8.98
N LEU A 39 14.26 -4.42 9.57
CA LEU A 39 15.69 -4.74 9.66
C LEU A 39 15.91 -6.01 10.48
N GLY A 40 15.41 -6.04 11.73
CA GLY A 40 15.57 -7.16 12.64
C GLY A 40 14.72 -8.38 12.30
N TRP A 41 13.58 -8.19 11.62
CA TRP A 41 12.52 -9.21 11.51
C TRP A 41 12.05 -9.71 12.87
N HIS A 42 11.68 -8.76 13.73
CA HIS A 42 11.26 -9.04 15.10
C HIS A 42 9.92 -8.37 15.40
N ASP A 43 9.09 -9.08 16.16
CA ASP A 43 7.92 -8.50 16.80
C ASP A 43 8.37 -7.55 17.92
N TYR A 44 8.26 -6.25 17.69
CA TYR A 44 8.63 -5.25 18.69
C TYR A 44 7.70 -4.05 18.62
N LEU A 45 7.09 -3.71 19.75
CA LEU A 45 6.24 -2.53 19.89
C LEU A 45 6.75 -1.75 21.10
N ALA A 46 7.08 -0.47 20.91
CA ALA A 46 7.54 0.40 21.98
C ALA A 46 6.37 0.91 22.83
N ALA A 47 5.60 -0.01 23.43
CA ALA A 47 4.42 0.29 24.24
C ALA A 47 4.51 -0.37 25.63
N GLU A 48 4.27 0.41 26.69
CA GLU A 48 4.40 -0.05 28.09
C GLU A 48 3.43 -1.18 28.47
N GLY A 49 2.27 -1.26 27.81
CA GLY A 49 1.23 -2.26 28.12
C GLY A 49 1.19 -3.46 27.16
N GLN A 50 2.05 -3.50 26.15
CA GLN A 50 1.98 -4.49 25.07
C GLN A 50 3.36 -5.00 24.74
N THR A 51 3.90 -5.80 25.66
CA THR A 51 5.21 -6.42 25.53
C THR A 51 5.23 -7.51 24.46
N THR A 52 6.38 -7.77 23.86
CA THR A 52 6.52 -8.73 22.76
C THR A 52 7.48 -9.87 23.10
N PRO A 53 7.51 -10.97 22.31
CA PRO A 53 8.50 -12.03 22.47
C PRO A 53 9.96 -11.54 22.47
N PHE A 54 10.25 -10.42 21.80
CA PHE A 54 11.58 -9.79 21.83
C PHE A 54 12.01 -9.34 23.23
N GLN A 55 11.05 -9.04 24.11
CA GLN A 55 11.30 -8.60 25.50
C GLN A 55 11.19 -9.74 26.51
N TRP A 56 10.51 -10.85 26.18
CA TRP A 56 10.22 -11.94 27.11
C TRP A 56 11.34 -12.95 27.28
N PHE A 57 12.25 -13.06 26.31
CA PHE A 57 13.25 -14.11 26.26
C PHE A 57 14.65 -13.54 26.09
N ASP A 58 15.60 -14.04 26.87
CA ASP A 58 17.03 -13.68 26.74
C ASP A 58 17.63 -14.17 25.42
N SER A 59 17.09 -15.27 24.87
CA SER A 59 17.45 -15.79 23.55
C SER A 59 16.20 -15.83 22.68
N PHE A 60 16.27 -15.21 21.50
CA PHE A 60 15.10 -15.07 20.63
C PHE A 60 14.68 -16.44 20.08
N PRO A 61 13.52 -16.99 20.50
CA PRO A 61 13.12 -18.31 20.07
C PRO A 61 12.74 -18.30 18.59
N TRP A 62 13.00 -19.38 17.86
CA TRP A 62 12.80 -19.43 16.40
C TRP A 62 11.36 -19.04 15.99
N TRP A 63 10.36 -19.45 16.77
CA TRP A 63 8.95 -19.21 16.50
C TRP A 63 8.56 -17.73 16.63
N ALA A 64 9.34 -16.92 17.36
CA ALA A 64 9.06 -15.49 17.51
C ALA A 64 9.26 -14.73 16.18
N ASN A 65 9.99 -15.29 15.21
CA ASN A 65 10.05 -14.76 13.83
C ASN A 65 8.71 -14.89 13.06
N LEU A 66 7.77 -15.68 13.58
CA LEU A 66 6.42 -15.84 13.03
C LEU A 66 5.40 -14.94 13.76
N SER A 67 5.83 -14.22 14.80
CA SER A 67 4.98 -13.31 15.57
C SER A 67 5.04 -11.91 14.99
N PHE A 68 3.88 -11.33 14.71
CA PHE A 68 3.68 -9.90 14.43
C PHE A 68 2.26 -9.56 14.88
N HIS A 69 2.09 -9.41 16.20
CA HIS A 69 0.78 -9.47 16.83
C HIS A 69 -0.09 -8.23 16.63
N ASP A 70 0.51 -7.05 16.45
CA ASP A 70 -0.21 -5.77 16.32
C ASP A 70 -0.47 -5.36 14.87
N ALA A 71 0.42 -5.75 13.94
CA ALA A 71 0.32 -5.43 12.52
C ALA A 71 0.83 -6.60 11.66
N PRO A 72 0.15 -6.93 10.55
CA PRO A 72 0.58 -8.03 9.70
C PRO A 72 1.89 -7.73 8.94
N PRO A 73 2.69 -8.75 8.61
CA PRO A 73 4.13 -8.57 8.34
C PRO A 73 4.49 -8.17 6.91
N LEU A 74 3.52 -8.05 5.98
CA LEU A 74 3.82 -7.90 4.56
C LEU A 74 4.61 -6.62 4.26
N VAL A 75 4.23 -5.50 4.89
CA VAL A 75 4.91 -4.22 4.65
C VAL A 75 6.34 -4.25 5.19
N PHE A 76 6.56 -4.85 6.35
CA PHE A 76 7.91 -5.04 6.90
C PHE A 76 8.78 -5.89 5.97
N ALA A 77 8.20 -6.94 5.36
CA ALA A 77 8.91 -7.78 4.40
C ALA A 77 9.32 -7.00 3.15
N ILE A 78 8.40 -6.20 2.61
CA ILE A 78 8.68 -5.31 1.48
C ILE A 78 9.77 -4.31 1.87
N GLN A 79 9.66 -3.65 3.01
CA GLN A 79 10.64 -2.68 3.47
C GLN A 79 12.03 -3.31 3.69
N LYS A 80 12.09 -4.54 4.21
CA LYS A 80 13.34 -5.30 4.36
C LYS A 80 14.05 -5.53 3.02
N ILE A 81 13.32 -5.85 1.96
CA ILE A 81 13.89 -5.97 0.61
C ILE A 81 14.56 -4.66 0.17
N PHE A 82 13.92 -3.52 0.45
CA PHE A 82 14.49 -2.21 0.11
C PHE A 82 15.72 -1.87 0.95
N PHE A 83 15.73 -2.22 2.24
CA PHE A 83 16.94 -2.08 3.06
C PHE A 83 18.10 -2.91 2.53
N VAL A 84 17.85 -4.13 2.05
CA VAL A 84 18.90 -4.98 1.44
C VAL A 84 19.48 -4.35 0.17
N ILE A 85 18.67 -3.64 -0.62
CA ILE A 85 19.09 -3.08 -1.91
C ILE A 85 19.71 -1.68 -1.75
N PHE A 86 19.15 -0.83 -0.88
CA PHE A 86 19.47 0.59 -0.77
C PHE A 86 20.16 0.99 0.55
N GLY A 87 20.37 0.04 1.47
CA GLY A 87 20.96 0.26 2.78
C GLY A 87 19.96 0.73 3.84
N ASP A 88 20.37 0.61 5.10
CA ASP A 88 19.66 0.95 6.34
C ASP A 88 19.64 2.46 6.62
N ASN A 89 19.08 3.23 5.70
CA ASN A 89 18.95 4.69 5.78
C ASN A 89 17.52 5.16 5.51
N PRO A 90 17.16 6.42 5.82
CA PRO A 90 15.81 6.94 5.61
C PRO A 90 15.30 6.85 4.17
N PHE A 91 16.20 6.92 3.17
CA PHE A 91 15.84 6.73 1.77
C PHE A 91 15.38 5.30 1.49
N GLY A 92 16.16 4.29 1.90
CA GLY A 92 15.79 2.87 1.79
C GLY A 92 14.51 2.55 2.56
N ALA A 93 14.33 3.19 3.73
CA ALA A 93 13.14 3.03 4.55
C ALA A 93 11.87 3.52 3.84
N ARG A 94 11.90 4.66 3.13
CA ARG A 94 10.69 5.32 2.59
C ARG A 94 10.41 5.03 1.12
N LEU A 95 11.44 4.67 0.33
CA LEU A 95 11.30 4.37 -1.09
C LEU A 95 10.20 3.34 -1.45
N PRO A 96 9.98 2.21 -0.72
CA PRO A 96 8.91 1.27 -1.07
C PRO A 96 7.52 1.92 -1.09
N PHE A 97 7.27 2.83 -0.14
CA PHE A 97 5.99 3.53 0.00
C PHE A 97 5.78 4.55 -1.13
N VAL A 98 6.83 5.29 -1.50
CA VAL A 98 6.79 6.22 -2.64
C VAL A 98 6.46 5.48 -3.94
N LEU A 99 7.10 4.33 -4.17
CA LEU A 99 6.86 3.52 -5.37
C LEU A 99 5.44 2.93 -5.37
N ALA A 100 4.97 2.46 -4.21
CA ALA A 100 3.62 1.92 -4.09
C ALA A 100 2.55 3.00 -4.36
N MET A 101 2.72 4.20 -3.81
CA MET A 101 1.83 5.33 -4.05
C MET A 101 1.92 5.84 -5.50
N ALA A 102 3.11 5.84 -6.11
CA ALA A 102 3.26 6.19 -7.52
C ALA A 102 2.54 5.19 -8.44
N ALA A 103 2.63 3.89 -8.14
CA ALA A 103 1.87 2.85 -8.83
C ALA A 103 0.35 3.02 -8.62
N THR A 104 -0.07 3.42 -7.41
CA THR A 104 -1.47 3.69 -7.08
C THR A 104 -2.09 4.72 -8.02
N LEU A 105 -1.38 5.80 -8.34
CA LEU A 105 -1.85 6.83 -9.27
C LEU A 105 -2.19 6.27 -10.66
N TYR A 106 -1.41 5.30 -11.15
CA TYR A 106 -1.68 4.65 -12.42
C TYR A 106 -2.99 3.85 -12.38
N PHE A 107 -3.23 3.09 -11.32
CA PHE A 107 -4.46 2.33 -11.18
C PHE A 107 -5.69 3.20 -10.91
N VAL A 108 -5.54 4.33 -10.20
CA VAL A 108 -6.59 5.35 -10.07
C VAL A 108 -6.97 5.91 -11.45
N PHE A 109 -5.98 6.20 -12.31
CA PHE A 109 -6.25 6.58 -13.70
C PHE A 109 -7.04 5.49 -14.44
N LEU A 110 -6.63 4.22 -14.31
CA LEU A 110 -7.32 3.11 -14.97
C LEU A 110 -8.76 2.96 -14.48
N ILE A 111 -9.00 3.03 -13.17
CA ILE A 111 -10.35 2.96 -12.59
C ILE A 111 -11.22 4.10 -13.12
N GLY A 112 -10.76 5.34 -13.06
CA GLY A 112 -11.54 6.50 -13.56
C GLY A 112 -11.77 6.44 -15.08
N LYS A 113 -10.80 5.91 -15.84
CA LYS A 113 -10.96 5.66 -17.28
C LYS A 113 -12.01 4.60 -17.56
N GLU A 114 -11.99 3.50 -16.82
CA GLU A 114 -12.94 2.40 -16.98
C GLU A 114 -14.34 2.83 -16.57
N LEU A 115 -14.53 3.42 -15.40
CA LEU A 115 -15.87 3.77 -14.91
C LEU A 115 -16.54 4.92 -15.66
N HIS A 116 -15.77 5.86 -16.20
CA HIS A 116 -16.32 7.06 -16.83
C HIS A 116 -15.67 7.38 -18.17
N SER A 117 -14.46 7.94 -18.14
CA SER A 117 -13.77 8.38 -19.35
C SER A 117 -12.29 8.61 -19.11
N LYS A 118 -11.51 8.64 -20.17
CA LYS A 118 -10.08 8.94 -20.10
C LYS A 118 -9.79 10.30 -19.42
N LYS A 119 -10.65 11.31 -19.62
CA LYS A 119 -10.55 12.62 -18.96
C LYS A 119 -10.79 12.52 -17.45
N ALA A 120 -11.79 11.74 -17.03
CA ALA A 120 -12.06 11.49 -15.61
C ALA A 120 -10.88 10.75 -14.94
N GLY A 121 -10.30 9.77 -15.61
CA GLY A 121 -9.09 9.08 -15.13
C GLY A 121 -7.91 10.04 -14.94
N TYR A 122 -7.68 10.96 -15.89
CA TYR A 122 -6.64 11.99 -15.73
C TYR A 122 -6.89 12.90 -14.53
N LEU A 123 -8.13 13.38 -14.40
CA LEU A 123 -8.51 14.26 -13.30
C LEU A 123 -8.32 13.56 -11.94
N ALA A 124 -8.81 12.32 -11.80
CA ALA A 124 -8.67 11.55 -10.56
C ALA A 124 -7.20 11.30 -10.18
N CYS A 125 -6.38 10.89 -11.15
CA CYS A 125 -4.94 10.68 -11.00
C CYS A 125 -4.21 11.97 -10.61
N PHE A 126 -4.51 13.09 -11.27
CA PHE A 126 -3.92 14.39 -10.95
C PHE A 126 -4.34 14.92 -9.58
N LEU A 127 -5.63 14.84 -9.23
CA LEU A 127 -6.12 15.27 -7.92
C LEU A 127 -5.47 14.48 -6.80
N MET A 128 -5.32 13.17 -6.95
CA MET A 128 -4.62 12.35 -5.97
C MET A 128 -3.12 12.69 -5.90
N ALA A 129 -2.47 12.98 -7.03
CA ALA A 129 -1.05 13.36 -7.06
C ALA A 129 -0.73 14.61 -6.23
N ILE A 130 -1.65 15.58 -6.18
CA ILE A 130 -1.48 16.83 -5.42
C ILE A 130 -2.14 16.80 -4.04
N MET A 131 -2.84 15.74 -3.69
CA MET A 131 -3.53 15.62 -2.41
C MET A 131 -2.52 15.42 -1.29
N SER A 132 -2.55 16.30 -0.28
CA SER A 132 -1.63 16.25 0.86
C SER A 132 -1.62 14.90 1.58
N LEU A 133 -2.79 14.25 1.70
CA LEU A 133 -2.89 12.93 2.32
C LEU A 133 -2.21 11.83 1.51
N ALA A 134 -2.28 11.87 0.16
CA ALA A 134 -1.56 10.92 -0.68
C ALA A 134 -0.06 11.18 -0.64
N ALA A 135 0.36 12.44 -0.62
CA ALA A 135 1.77 12.79 -0.44
C ALA A 135 2.28 12.28 0.92
N TYR A 136 1.52 12.47 2.00
CA TYR A 136 1.85 11.93 3.31
C TYR A 136 1.96 10.40 3.28
N GLY A 137 0.98 9.70 2.70
CA GLY A 137 1.04 8.25 2.53
C GLY A 137 2.26 7.76 1.73
N ALA A 138 2.76 8.56 0.79
CA ALA A 138 3.95 8.23 0.01
C ALA A 138 5.25 8.39 0.80
N VAL A 139 5.36 9.43 1.64
CA VAL A 139 6.64 9.82 2.26
C VAL A 139 6.75 9.48 3.75
N ALA A 140 5.64 9.20 4.44
CA ALA A 140 5.64 9.00 5.89
C ALA A 140 6.24 7.66 6.34
N GLY A 141 6.41 6.68 5.45
CA GLY A 141 6.96 5.37 5.83
C GLY A 141 6.01 4.50 6.67
N LEU A 142 4.70 4.77 6.59
CA LEU A 142 3.66 4.03 7.32
C LEU A 142 3.02 2.94 6.46
N LEU A 143 2.43 1.93 7.12
CA LEU A 143 1.84 0.75 6.48
C LEU A 143 0.88 1.08 5.32
N GLU A 144 0.12 2.16 5.49
CA GLU A 144 -0.88 2.67 4.55
C GLU A 144 -0.30 2.97 3.18
N GLY A 145 0.96 3.42 3.09
CA GLY A 145 1.59 3.76 1.81
C GLY A 145 1.67 2.58 0.85
N VAL A 146 1.73 1.34 1.38
CA VAL A 146 1.67 0.10 0.60
C VAL A 146 0.25 -0.47 0.57
N GLU A 147 -0.47 -0.43 1.68
CA GLU A 147 -1.86 -0.95 1.77
C GLU A 147 -2.76 -0.33 0.70
N VAL A 148 -2.67 0.99 0.49
CA VAL A 148 -3.49 1.72 -0.48
C VAL A 148 -3.29 1.19 -1.90
N LEU A 149 -2.08 0.79 -2.28
CA LEU A 149 -1.84 0.17 -3.59
C LEU A 149 -2.64 -1.12 -3.75
N PHE A 150 -2.60 -2.00 -2.75
CA PHE A 150 -3.31 -3.28 -2.79
C PHE A 150 -4.83 -3.09 -2.74
N ILE A 151 -5.32 -2.11 -1.98
CA ILE A 151 -6.72 -1.69 -1.99
C ILE A 151 -7.15 -1.25 -3.39
N VAL A 152 -6.38 -0.36 -4.01
CA VAL A 152 -6.70 0.17 -5.35
C VAL A 152 -6.60 -0.91 -6.43
N LEU A 153 -5.66 -1.85 -6.31
CA LEU A 153 -5.59 -3.02 -7.18
C LEU A 153 -6.81 -3.93 -7.03
N ALA A 154 -7.24 -4.23 -5.79
CA ALA A 154 -8.44 -5.01 -5.53
C ALA A 154 -9.68 -4.34 -6.16
N ILE A 155 -9.83 -3.02 -6.00
CA ILE A 155 -10.91 -2.25 -6.63
C ILE A 155 -10.78 -2.25 -8.16
N HIS A 156 -9.58 -2.11 -8.70
CA HIS A 156 -9.36 -2.19 -10.15
C HIS A 156 -9.84 -3.52 -10.72
N PHE A 157 -9.52 -4.63 -10.06
CA PHE A 157 -9.95 -5.96 -10.49
C PHE A 157 -11.43 -6.22 -10.22
N TRP A 158 -12.03 -5.63 -9.18
CA TRP A 158 -13.48 -5.56 -9.03
C TRP A 158 -14.11 -4.92 -10.28
N VAL A 159 -13.65 -3.73 -10.66
CA VAL A 159 -14.14 -3.00 -11.84
C VAL A 159 -13.96 -3.80 -13.14
N LYS A 160 -12.88 -4.57 -13.27
CA LYS A 160 -12.67 -5.45 -14.42
C LYS A 160 -13.61 -6.65 -14.42
N PHE A 161 -13.77 -7.32 -13.28
CA PHE A 161 -14.70 -8.44 -13.12
C PHE A 161 -16.11 -8.03 -13.50
N ILE A 162 -16.63 -6.96 -12.91
CA ILE A 162 -18.02 -6.51 -13.11
C ILE A 162 -18.34 -6.09 -14.57
N LYS A 163 -17.32 -5.78 -15.37
CA LYS A 163 -17.46 -5.37 -16.77
C LYS A 163 -17.29 -6.51 -17.77
N THR A 164 -16.57 -7.54 -17.40
CA THR A 164 -16.15 -8.61 -18.31
C THR A 164 -16.73 -9.96 -17.96
N ASP A 165 -17.21 -10.12 -16.72
CA ASP A 165 -17.68 -11.38 -16.14
C ASP A 165 -16.63 -12.51 -16.18
N ASP A 166 -15.34 -12.13 -16.26
CA ASP A 166 -14.23 -13.08 -16.28
C ASP A 166 -13.71 -13.32 -14.85
N ASN A 167 -13.89 -14.56 -14.38
CA ASN A 167 -13.46 -15.04 -13.06
C ASN A 167 -11.96 -14.84 -12.79
N LYS A 168 -11.12 -14.70 -13.82
CA LYS A 168 -9.71 -14.30 -13.63
C LYS A 168 -9.58 -13.05 -12.78
N TYR A 169 -10.44 -12.05 -13.00
CA TYR A 169 -10.39 -10.80 -12.26
C TYR A 169 -10.91 -10.96 -10.83
N LEU A 170 -11.81 -11.92 -10.59
CA LEU A 170 -12.24 -12.27 -9.25
C LEU A 170 -11.09 -12.89 -8.43
N TYR A 171 -10.31 -13.80 -9.04
CA TYR A 171 -9.11 -14.35 -8.38
C TYR A 171 -8.08 -13.26 -8.08
N LEU A 172 -7.83 -12.35 -9.03
CA LEU A 172 -6.91 -11.23 -8.81
C LEU A 172 -7.41 -10.29 -7.70
N LEU A 173 -8.71 -10.01 -7.64
CA LEU A 173 -9.31 -9.27 -6.53
C LEU A 173 -9.01 -9.93 -5.20
N PHE A 174 -9.24 -11.25 -5.05
CA PHE A 174 -8.99 -11.94 -3.79
C PHE A 174 -7.51 -11.94 -3.40
N ILE A 175 -6.60 -12.06 -4.38
CA ILE A 175 -5.16 -11.96 -4.15
C ILE A 175 -4.81 -10.59 -3.58
N PHE A 176 -5.22 -9.50 -4.25
CA PHE A 176 -4.87 -8.15 -3.81
C PHE A 176 -5.61 -7.71 -2.55
N PHE A 177 -6.84 -8.19 -2.33
CA PHE A 177 -7.54 -8.02 -1.07
C PHE A 177 -6.80 -8.70 0.09
N SER A 178 -6.32 -9.92 -0.12
CA SER A 178 -5.52 -10.64 0.88
C SER A 178 -4.20 -9.91 1.17
N LEU A 179 -3.53 -9.40 0.14
CA LEU A 179 -2.33 -8.57 0.32
C LEU A 179 -2.64 -7.28 1.08
N ALA A 180 -3.76 -6.61 0.82
CA ALA A 180 -4.19 -5.44 1.58
C ALA A 180 -4.42 -5.79 3.06
N LEU A 181 -5.11 -6.90 3.35
CA LEU A 181 -5.28 -7.40 4.72
C LEU A 181 -3.95 -7.76 5.40
N MET A 182 -3.01 -8.33 4.64
CA MET A 182 -1.65 -8.63 5.13
C MET A 182 -0.78 -7.38 5.28
N SER A 183 -1.18 -6.23 4.72
CA SER A 183 -0.57 -4.94 5.00
C SER A 183 -1.17 -4.28 6.24
N LYS A 184 -2.50 -4.28 6.36
CA LYS A 184 -3.22 -3.78 7.53
C LYS A 184 -4.65 -4.35 7.58
N TYR A 185 -5.12 -4.67 8.78
CA TYR A 185 -6.46 -5.28 8.95
C TYR A 185 -7.62 -4.37 8.56
N THR A 186 -7.39 -3.05 8.45
CA THR A 186 -8.38 -2.07 8.01
C THR A 186 -8.96 -2.36 6.62
N ALA A 187 -8.24 -3.10 5.77
CA ALA A 187 -8.75 -3.56 4.49
C ALA A 187 -10.00 -4.45 4.59
N VAL A 188 -10.36 -4.98 5.78
CA VAL A 188 -11.57 -5.81 6.02
C VAL A 188 -12.88 -5.13 5.59
N PHE A 189 -12.90 -3.80 5.46
CA PHE A 189 -14.07 -3.07 4.99
C PHE A 189 -14.29 -3.18 3.46
N LEU A 190 -13.32 -3.67 2.69
CA LEU A 190 -13.45 -3.83 1.23
C LEU A 190 -14.60 -4.77 0.80
N PRO A 191 -14.76 -5.98 1.38
CA PRO A 191 -15.92 -6.82 1.12
C PRO A 191 -17.26 -6.11 1.32
N LEU A 192 -17.39 -5.27 2.35
CA LEU A 192 -18.62 -4.49 2.55
C LEU A 192 -18.88 -3.54 1.39
N ALA A 193 -17.85 -2.86 0.88
CA ALA A 193 -17.98 -2.01 -0.30
C ALA A 193 -18.43 -2.80 -1.54
N PHE A 194 -17.84 -3.97 -1.81
CA PHE A 194 -18.24 -4.81 -2.95
C PHE A 194 -19.66 -5.37 -2.78
N LEU A 195 -20.05 -5.77 -1.56
CA LEU A 195 -21.41 -6.20 -1.27
C LEU A 195 -22.42 -5.07 -1.50
N THR A 196 -22.11 -3.85 -1.06
CA THR A 196 -22.99 -2.70 -1.34
C THR A 196 -23.13 -2.45 -2.84
N ASP A 197 -22.06 -2.58 -3.62
CA ASP A 197 -22.11 -2.43 -5.07
C ASP A 197 -23.07 -3.45 -5.71
N ILE A 198 -22.96 -4.72 -5.31
CA ILE A 198 -23.85 -5.79 -5.79
C ILE A 198 -25.32 -5.51 -5.42
N LEU A 199 -25.59 -5.21 -4.14
CA LEU A 199 -26.95 -5.08 -3.61
C LEU A 199 -27.71 -3.87 -4.18
N PHE A 200 -27.02 -2.76 -4.45
CA PHE A 200 -27.67 -1.53 -4.89
C PHE A 200 -27.63 -1.33 -6.40
N PHE A 201 -26.56 -1.77 -7.07
CA PHE A 201 -26.38 -1.48 -8.49
C PHE A 201 -26.53 -2.72 -9.38
N ARG A 202 -26.60 -3.94 -8.81
CA ARG A 202 -26.66 -5.20 -9.58
C ARG A 202 -27.72 -6.18 -9.09
N ARG A 203 -28.96 -5.72 -8.92
CA ARG A 203 -30.13 -6.52 -8.50
C ARG A 203 -30.66 -7.53 -9.54
N GLY A 204 -29.86 -7.95 -10.52
CA GLY A 204 -30.35 -8.72 -11.69
C GLY A 204 -29.38 -9.76 -12.25
N VAL A 205 -28.39 -10.20 -11.45
CA VAL A 205 -27.74 -11.50 -11.66
C VAL A 205 -28.56 -12.55 -10.94
#